data_AF-A0A965EJM1-F1
#
_entry.id   AF-A0A965EJM1-F1
#
_cell.length_a   1.000
_cell.length_b   1.000
_cell.length_c   1.000
_cell.angle_alpha   90.00
_cell.angle_beta   90.00
_cell.angle_gamma   90.00
#
_symmetry.space_group_name_H-M   'P 1'
#
loop_
_entity.id
_entity.type
_entity.pdbx_description
1 polymer ?
#
loop_
_entity_poly.entity_id
_entity_poly.type
_entity_poly.pdbx_seq_one_letter_code
_entity_poly.pdbx_strand_id
1 'polypeptide(L)'
;MNQQPSIVPLVEQWEAFVKAKAGTTVDDFARWILEKEKHENKTAITTTPFFDPLLKEAQLQGDYPAIPTSQGLAVHIVIRLFKAIRFYFKPTLQRHGFKSLEEFLFLATLSWKDNISKKKLCRTNMTDIPTGIDIIKRLIQQGLVDELENPEDKREKLLSATALGKQKLFQLFADPEETADVMADMKIEERLVFMRMIDRLNNFHTKVYHQQVDDR
;
A
#
# COMPACT_ATOMS: atom_id res chain seq x y z
N MET A 1 2.14 -4.08 43.85
CA MET A 1 2.57 -2.69 44.12
C MET A 1 3.30 -2.19 42.89
N ASN A 2 2.72 -1.26 42.14
CA ASN A 2 3.44 -0.55 41.07
C ASN A 2 4.48 0.35 41.73
N GLN A 3 5.76 -0.03 41.68
CA GLN A 3 6.83 0.88 42.05
C GLN A 3 6.84 2.00 41.00
N GLN A 4 6.59 3.24 41.43
CA GLN A 4 6.78 4.40 40.58
C GLN A 4 8.24 4.46 40.14
N PRO A 5 8.50 4.75 38.85
CA PRO A 5 9.87 4.93 38.38
C PRO A 5 10.54 6.07 39.14
N SER A 6 11.79 5.86 39.56
CA SER A 6 12.58 6.86 40.26
C SER A 6 12.84 8.07 39.37
N ILE A 7 12.72 9.28 39.93
CA ILE A 7 13.01 10.54 39.23
C ILE A 7 14.52 10.83 39.13
N VAL A 8 15.34 10.16 39.95
CA VAL A 8 16.78 10.42 40.07
C VAL A 8 17.51 10.40 38.71
N PRO A 9 17.28 9.43 37.79
CA PRO A 9 17.97 9.41 36.50
C PRO A 9 17.62 10.59 35.57
N LEU A 10 16.44 11.18 35.74
CA LEU A 10 16.03 12.34 34.96
C LEU A 10 16.71 13.62 35.46
N VAL A 11 16.87 13.73 36.79
CA VAL A 11 17.57 14.85 37.44
C VAL A 11 19.06 14.85 37.07
N GLU A 12 19.72 13.69 37.13
CA GLU A 12 21.13 13.56 36.74
C GLU A 12 21.38 13.97 35.27
N GLN A 13 20.45 13.60 34.38
CA GLN A 13 20.53 13.98 32.97
C GLN A 13 20.31 15.48 32.74
N TRP A 14 19.39 16.09 33.50
CA TRP A 14 19.17 17.54 33.47
C TRP A 14 20.43 18.29 33.92
N GLU A 15 21.03 17.88 35.03
CA GLU A 15 22.25 18.50 35.56
C GLU A 15 23.41 18.40 34.56
N ALA A 16 23.60 17.24 33.94
CA ALA A 16 24.60 17.04 32.90
C ALA A 16 24.35 17.94 31.67
N PHE A 17 23.10 18.10 31.25
CA PHE A 17 22.71 18.94 30.12
C PHE A 17 22.96 20.43 30.38
N VAL A 18 22.55 20.94 31.55
CA VAL A 18 22.78 22.33 31.96
C VAL A 18 24.26 22.63 32.08
N LYS A 19 25.06 21.70 32.59
CA LYS A 19 26.53 21.84 32.69
C LYS A 19 27.19 21.95 31.31
N ALA A 20 26.66 21.26 30.30
CA ALA A 20 27.20 21.28 28.94
C ALA A 20 26.77 22.52 28.13
N LYS A 21 25.62 23.14 28.47
CA LYS A 21 25.06 24.29 27.75
C LYS A 21 24.38 25.26 28.72
N ALA A 22 25.11 26.30 29.13
CA ALA A 22 24.57 27.38 29.96
C ALA A 22 23.50 28.20 29.21
N GLY A 23 22.43 28.60 29.91
CA GLY A 23 21.33 29.38 29.34
C GLY A 23 20.26 28.57 28.60
N THR A 24 20.18 27.26 28.86
CA THR A 24 19.19 26.36 28.24
C THR A 24 17.84 26.36 28.94
N THR A 25 16.80 25.99 28.19
CA THR A 25 15.43 25.85 28.69
C THR A 25 15.02 24.38 28.87
N VAL A 26 13.90 24.15 29.56
CA VAL A 26 13.29 22.81 29.69
C VAL A 26 12.92 22.24 28.32
N ASP A 27 12.48 23.07 27.38
CA ASP A 27 12.17 22.65 26.01
C ASP A 27 13.42 22.15 25.27
N ASP A 28 14.56 22.80 25.47
CA ASP A 28 15.83 22.38 24.86
C ASP A 28 16.28 21.02 25.41
N PHE A 29 16.06 20.78 26.69
CA PHE A 29 16.32 19.49 27.32
C PHE A 29 15.38 18.39 26.82
N ALA A 30 14.07 18.69 26.69
CA ALA A 30 13.11 17.74 26.16
C ALA A 30 13.48 17.30 24.74
N ARG A 31 13.87 18.24 23.87
CA ARG A 31 14.35 17.92 22.52
C ARG A 31 15.64 17.09 22.57
N TRP A 32 16.59 17.47 23.42
CA TRP A 32 17.87 16.77 23.54
C TRP A 32 17.71 15.32 24.02
N ILE A 33 16.86 15.04 25.01
CA ILE A 33 16.60 13.66 25.46
C ILE A 33 15.98 12.84 24.32
N LEU A 34 14.96 13.38 23.65
CA LEU A 34 14.29 12.68 22.56
C LEU A 34 15.22 12.41 21.36
N GLU A 35 16.19 13.29 21.11
CA GLU A 35 17.22 13.09 20.09
C GLU A 35 18.27 12.08 20.55
N LYS A 36 18.73 12.14 21.80
CA LYS A 36 19.67 11.17 22.39
C LYS A 36 19.10 9.75 22.34
N GLU A 37 17.84 9.54 22.71
CA GLU A 37 17.17 8.24 22.59
C GLU A 37 17.06 7.76 21.13
N LYS A 38 16.82 8.67 20.17
CA LYS A 38 16.82 8.32 18.73
C LYS A 38 18.20 7.94 18.22
N HIS A 39 19.26 8.54 18.75
CA HIS A 39 20.64 8.23 18.37
C HIS A 39 21.15 6.94 19.03
N GLU A 40 20.80 6.68 20.29
CA GLU A 40 21.10 5.42 20.97
C GLU A 40 20.35 4.24 20.31
N ASN A 41 19.12 4.45 19.83
CA ASN A 41 18.35 3.44 19.08
C ASN A 41 18.75 3.28 17.60
N LYS A 42 19.68 4.09 17.06
CA LYS A 42 20.13 3.97 15.66
C LYS A 42 21.31 3.02 15.45
N THR A 43 21.95 2.54 16.52
CA THR A 43 23.16 1.68 16.43
C THR A 43 22.97 0.25 16.93
N ALA A 44 21.76 -0.12 17.31
CA ALA A 44 21.44 -1.51 17.53
C ALA A 44 20.73 -2.06 16.29
N ILE A 45 21.45 -2.85 15.49
CA ILE A 45 20.84 -4.03 14.89
C ILE A 45 20.54 -4.95 16.08
N THR A 46 19.52 -4.60 16.85
CA THR A 46 18.93 -5.52 17.81
C THR A 46 18.29 -6.57 16.92
N THR A 47 18.76 -7.81 17.00
CA THR A 47 17.94 -8.94 16.60
C THR A 47 16.60 -8.75 17.28
N THR A 48 15.60 -8.29 16.52
CA THR A 48 14.22 -8.18 16.97
C THR A 48 13.92 -9.47 17.71
N PRO A 49 13.35 -9.41 18.92
CA PRO A 49 13.07 -10.63 19.65
C PRO A 49 12.25 -11.53 18.73
N PHE A 50 12.50 -12.84 18.79
CA PHE A 50 11.68 -13.87 18.13
C PHE A 50 10.19 -13.81 18.56
N PHE A 51 9.81 -12.84 19.39
CA PHE A 51 8.48 -12.62 19.92
C PHE A 51 8.12 -11.14 19.83
N ASP A 52 7.03 -10.85 19.12
CA ASP A 52 6.52 -9.50 18.91
C ASP A 52 5.38 -9.19 19.91
N PRO A 53 5.53 -8.21 20.82
CA PRO A 53 4.49 -7.85 21.79
C PRO A 53 3.15 -7.48 21.14
N LEU A 54 3.17 -6.92 19.92
CA LEU A 54 1.95 -6.59 19.18
C LEU A 54 1.11 -7.82 18.88
N LEU A 55 1.73 -9.00 18.69
CA LEU A 55 0.99 -10.25 18.45
C LEU A 55 0.21 -10.71 19.68
N LYS A 56 0.70 -10.41 20.89
CA LYS A 56 0.02 -10.75 22.14
C LYS A 56 -1.14 -9.79 22.43
N GLU A 57 -1.01 -8.55 22.00
CA GLU A 57 -2.03 -7.51 22.17
C GLU A 57 -3.08 -7.52 21.05
N ALA A 58 -2.69 -7.95 19.85
CA ALA A 58 -3.62 -8.12 18.75
C ALA A 58 -4.60 -9.25 19.10
N GLN A 59 -5.86 -8.88 19.31
CA GLN A 59 -6.97 -9.81 19.53
C GLN A 59 -7.32 -10.55 18.22
N LEU A 60 -6.37 -11.32 17.70
CA LEU A 60 -6.49 -12.03 16.44
C LEU A 60 -7.42 -13.24 16.64
N GLN A 61 -8.58 -13.20 15.99
CA GLN A 61 -9.61 -14.25 16.11
C GLN A 61 -9.49 -15.34 15.03
N GLY A 62 -8.52 -15.22 14.12
CA GLY A 62 -8.32 -16.17 13.03
C GLY A 62 -7.39 -17.33 13.37
N ASP A 63 -7.62 -18.48 12.74
CA ASP A 63 -6.66 -19.58 12.73
C ASP A 63 -5.51 -19.23 11.77
N TYR A 64 -4.40 -18.76 12.35
CA TYR A 64 -3.19 -18.40 11.62
C TYR A 64 -2.07 -19.38 11.96
N PRO A 65 -1.20 -19.73 10.99
CA PRO A 65 0.02 -20.46 11.31
C PRO A 65 0.83 -19.67 12.35
N ALA A 66 1.63 -20.38 13.17
CA ALA A 66 2.46 -19.78 14.21
C ALA A 66 3.57 -18.89 13.62
N ILE A 67 3.19 -17.70 13.17
CA ILE A 67 4.08 -16.69 12.60
C ILE A 67 4.57 -15.79 13.76
N PRO A 68 5.88 -15.80 14.06
CA PRO A 68 6.40 -15.19 15.30
C PRO A 68 6.50 -13.66 15.27
N THR A 69 6.22 -13.01 14.13
CA THR A 69 6.38 -11.55 13.95
C THR A 69 5.11 -10.89 13.40
N SER A 70 4.82 -9.66 13.84
CA SER A 70 3.70 -8.88 13.28
C SER A 70 3.86 -8.62 11.79
N GLN A 71 5.09 -8.39 11.32
CA GLN A 71 5.39 -8.23 9.90
C GLN A 71 5.03 -9.49 9.11
N GLY A 72 5.47 -10.66 9.55
CA GLY A 72 5.18 -11.92 8.87
C GLY A 72 3.68 -12.21 8.85
N LEU A 73 3.00 -11.95 9.97
CA LEU A 73 1.56 -12.12 10.06
C LEU A 73 0.82 -11.15 9.14
N ALA A 74 1.21 -9.88 9.09
CA ALA A 74 0.63 -8.89 8.20
C ALA A 74 0.74 -9.31 6.73
N VAL A 75 1.93 -9.79 6.32
CA VAL A 75 2.14 -10.35 4.97
C VAL A 75 1.20 -11.52 4.71
N HIS A 76 1.09 -12.46 5.66
CA HIS A 76 0.19 -13.60 5.53
C HIS A 76 -1.28 -13.18 5.37
N ILE A 77 -1.75 -12.25 6.19
CA ILE A 77 -3.12 -11.72 6.16
C ILE A 77 -3.38 -11.01 4.82
N VAL A 78 -2.48 -10.13 4.37
CA VAL A 78 -2.62 -9.42 3.09
C VAL A 78 -2.71 -10.40 1.92
N ILE A 79 -1.88 -11.46 1.90
CA ILE A 79 -1.95 -12.49 0.86
C ILE A 79 -3.29 -13.24 0.91
N ARG A 80 -3.79 -13.59 2.09
CA ARG A 80 -5.11 -14.23 2.22
C ARG A 80 -6.25 -13.33 1.76
N LEU A 81 -6.22 -12.04 2.11
CA LEU A 81 -7.19 -11.06 1.64
C LEU A 81 -7.15 -10.92 0.11
N PHE A 82 -5.96 -10.84 -0.49
CA PHE A 82 -5.84 -10.81 -1.94
C PHE A 82 -6.41 -12.07 -2.61
N LYS A 83 -6.17 -13.26 -2.02
CA LYS A 83 -6.76 -14.52 -2.50
C LYS A 83 -8.28 -14.52 -2.38
N ALA A 84 -8.83 -13.99 -1.28
CA ALA A 84 -10.27 -13.84 -1.09
C ALA A 84 -10.87 -12.90 -2.14
N ILE A 85 -10.28 -11.71 -2.35
CA ILE A 85 -10.67 -10.77 -3.42
C ILE A 85 -10.69 -11.50 -4.76
N ARG A 86 -9.62 -12.21 -5.13
CA ARG A 86 -9.57 -12.96 -6.40
C ARG A 86 -10.65 -14.04 -6.50
N PHE A 87 -10.93 -14.74 -5.40
CA PHE A 87 -11.96 -15.77 -5.38
C PHE A 87 -13.35 -15.17 -5.64
N TYR A 88 -13.67 -14.06 -4.98
CA TYR A 88 -14.95 -13.37 -5.13
C TYR A 88 -15.11 -12.67 -6.47
N PHE A 89 -14.06 -12.02 -6.98
CA PHE A 89 -14.15 -11.20 -8.20
C PHE A 89 -14.08 -12.03 -9.49
N LYS A 90 -13.49 -13.24 -9.43
CA LYS A 90 -13.25 -14.07 -10.63
C LYS A 90 -14.53 -14.39 -11.42
N PRO A 91 -15.64 -14.84 -10.81
CA PRO A 91 -16.87 -15.12 -11.55
C PRO A 91 -17.41 -13.89 -12.28
N THR A 92 -17.46 -12.74 -11.61
CA THR A 92 -17.91 -11.47 -12.20
C THR A 92 -17.01 -11.05 -13.36
N LEU A 93 -15.69 -11.09 -13.19
CA LEU A 93 -14.74 -10.81 -14.26
C LEU A 93 -14.97 -11.69 -15.50
N GLN A 94 -15.17 -13.00 -15.29
CA GLN A 94 -15.40 -13.95 -16.38
C GLN A 94 -16.72 -13.69 -17.11
N ARG A 95 -17.80 -13.36 -16.39
CA ARG A 95 -19.10 -12.99 -16.97
C ARG A 95 -18.99 -11.76 -17.87
N HIS A 96 -18.21 -10.77 -17.42
CA HIS A 96 -17.90 -9.58 -18.21
C HIS A 96 -16.75 -9.81 -19.20
N GLY A 97 -16.26 -11.03 -19.40
CA GLY A 97 -15.27 -11.34 -20.43
C GLY A 97 -13.87 -10.78 -20.17
N PHE A 98 -13.50 -10.49 -18.92
CA PHE A 98 -12.12 -10.23 -18.52
C PHE A 98 -11.40 -11.55 -18.21
N LYS A 99 -10.15 -11.69 -18.66
CA LYS A 99 -9.34 -12.90 -18.40
C LYS A 99 -8.68 -12.88 -17.03
N SER A 100 -8.43 -11.69 -16.48
CA SER A 100 -7.76 -11.52 -15.20
C SER A 100 -8.19 -10.23 -14.50
N LEU A 101 -7.90 -10.17 -13.19
CA LEU A 101 -8.03 -8.94 -12.40
C LEU A 101 -7.12 -7.82 -12.94
N GLU A 102 -5.98 -8.17 -13.54
CA GLU A 102 -5.06 -7.21 -14.12
C GLU A 102 -5.61 -6.56 -15.40
N GLU A 103 -6.32 -7.31 -16.26
CA GLU A 103 -7.01 -6.71 -17.42
C GLU A 103 -8.06 -5.68 -16.97
N PHE A 104 -8.82 -6.03 -15.94
CA PHE A 104 -9.74 -5.09 -15.30
C PHE A 104 -9.00 -3.87 -14.75
N LEU A 105 -7.91 -4.05 -14.00
CA LEU A 105 -7.17 -2.95 -13.38
C LEU A 105 -6.56 -2.00 -14.42
N PHE A 106 -6.04 -2.53 -15.54
CA PHE A 106 -5.52 -1.72 -16.63
C PHE A 106 -6.62 -0.86 -17.27
N LEU A 107 -7.78 -1.44 -17.55
CA LEU A 107 -8.91 -0.70 -18.11
C LEU A 107 -9.47 0.31 -17.10
N ALA A 108 -9.59 -0.07 -15.83
CA ALA A 108 -10.02 0.80 -14.74
C ALA A 108 -9.09 2.01 -14.60
N THR A 109 -7.77 1.83 -14.65
CA THR A 109 -6.81 2.93 -14.65
C THR A 109 -7.00 3.87 -15.84
N LEU A 110 -7.25 3.34 -17.05
CA LEU A 110 -7.53 4.15 -18.24
C LEU A 110 -8.89 4.84 -18.23
N SER A 111 -9.81 4.48 -17.32
CA SER A 111 -11.13 5.14 -17.24
C SER A 111 -11.07 6.56 -16.67
N TRP A 112 -10.03 6.87 -15.88
CA TRP A 112 -9.81 8.17 -15.25
C TRP A 112 -8.46 8.81 -15.60
N LYS A 113 -7.53 8.06 -16.19
CA LYS A 113 -6.28 8.57 -16.78
C LYS A 113 -6.28 8.36 -18.30
N ASP A 114 -6.76 9.35 -19.03
CA ASP A 114 -6.68 9.38 -20.49
C ASP A 114 -5.28 9.83 -20.96
N ASN A 115 -4.91 9.44 -22.18
CA ASN A 115 -3.68 9.85 -22.88
C ASN A 115 -2.38 9.50 -22.13
N ILE A 116 -2.30 8.28 -21.59
CA ILE A 116 -1.13 7.76 -20.88
C ILE A 116 -0.32 6.80 -21.77
N SER A 117 1.01 6.89 -21.74
CA SER A 117 1.82 5.95 -22.52
C SER A 117 1.83 4.55 -21.92
N LYS A 118 2.07 3.54 -22.77
CA LYS A 118 2.16 2.12 -22.38
C LYS A 118 3.06 1.90 -21.16
N LYS A 119 4.27 2.46 -21.18
CA LYS A 119 5.25 2.32 -20.09
C LYS A 119 4.72 2.93 -18.79
N LYS A 120 4.11 4.12 -18.87
CA LYS A 120 3.55 4.81 -17.70
C LYS A 120 2.32 4.08 -17.14
N LEU A 121 1.51 3.46 -17.99
CA LEU A 121 0.39 2.61 -17.55
C LEU A 121 0.88 1.37 -16.80
N CYS A 122 1.86 0.63 -17.34
CA CYS A 122 2.45 -0.52 -16.65
C CYS A 122 3.01 -0.13 -15.28
N ARG A 123 3.76 0.98 -15.21
CA ARG A 123 4.29 1.52 -13.96
C ARG A 123 3.19 1.92 -12.99
N THR A 124 2.12 2.57 -13.46
CA THR A 124 0.98 2.98 -12.62
C THR A 124 0.31 1.76 -11.97
N ASN A 125 0.21 0.65 -12.71
CA ASN A 125 -0.35 -0.62 -12.21
C ASN A 125 0.71 -1.53 -11.56
N MET A 126 1.91 -1.03 -11.28
CA MET A 126 3.04 -1.79 -10.69
C MET A 126 3.32 -3.13 -11.40
N THR A 127 3.09 -3.19 -12.71
CA THR A 127 3.22 -4.39 -13.53
C THR A 127 4.51 -4.29 -14.36
N ASP A 128 5.24 -5.39 -14.51
CA ASP A 128 6.41 -5.42 -15.39
C ASP A 128 6.00 -5.09 -16.84
N ILE A 129 6.91 -4.44 -17.57
CA ILE A 129 6.60 -3.90 -18.89
C ILE A 129 6.14 -5.01 -19.86
N PRO A 130 6.86 -6.15 -20.02
CA PRO A 130 6.42 -7.23 -20.90
C PRO A 130 4.99 -7.71 -20.61
N THR A 131 4.68 -8.05 -19.36
CA THR A 131 3.34 -8.51 -18.95
C THR A 131 2.27 -7.46 -19.24
N GLY A 132 2.55 -6.21 -18.89
CA GLY A 132 1.63 -5.09 -19.11
C GLY A 132 1.39 -4.81 -20.60
N ILE A 133 2.40 -4.92 -21.45
CA ILE A 133 2.25 -4.78 -22.90
C ILE A 133 1.32 -5.86 -23.46
N ASP A 134 1.42 -7.10 -23.00
CA ASP A 134 0.55 -8.17 -23.46
C ASP A 134 -0.89 -8.00 -22.98
N ILE A 135 -1.10 -7.46 -21.78
CA ILE A 135 -2.43 -7.03 -21.30
C ILE A 135 -3.01 -5.94 -22.22
N ILE A 136 -2.23 -4.88 -22.48
CA ILE A 136 -2.67 -3.74 -23.32
C ILE A 136 -3.05 -4.22 -24.73
N LYS A 137 -2.23 -5.07 -25.36
CA LYS A 137 -2.55 -5.64 -26.68
C LYS A 137 -3.90 -6.35 -26.70
N ARG A 138 -4.20 -7.15 -25.66
CA ARG A 138 -5.49 -7.85 -25.56
C ARG A 138 -6.66 -6.89 -25.38
N LEU A 139 -6.49 -5.84 -24.58
CA LEU A 139 -7.52 -4.81 -24.40
C LEU A 139 -7.79 -4.02 -25.69
N ILE A 140 -6.75 -3.72 -26.47
CA ILE A 140 -6.88 -3.10 -27.81
C ILE A 140 -7.60 -4.06 -28.78
N GLN A 141 -7.22 -5.34 -28.81
CA GLN A 141 -7.88 -6.35 -29.65
C GLN A 141 -9.37 -6.53 -29.30
N GLN A 142 -9.75 -6.29 -28.04
CA GLN A 142 -11.14 -6.31 -27.59
C GLN A 142 -11.90 -4.99 -27.86
N GLY A 143 -11.24 -3.97 -28.40
CA GLY A 143 -11.83 -2.64 -28.64
C GLY A 143 -12.11 -1.85 -27.36
N LEU A 144 -11.50 -2.22 -26.23
CA LEU A 144 -11.72 -1.56 -24.93
C LEU A 144 -10.76 -0.40 -24.69
N VAL A 145 -9.63 -0.40 -25.39
CA VAL A 145 -8.59 0.63 -25.31
C VAL A 145 -8.24 1.09 -26.72
N ASP A 146 -8.18 2.41 -26.92
CA ASP A 146 -7.66 3.02 -28.14
C ASP A 146 -6.19 3.37 -27.98
N GLU A 147 -5.50 3.39 -29.12
CA GLU A 147 -4.11 3.81 -29.23
C GLU A 147 -3.98 4.96 -30.24
N LEU A 148 -3.48 6.10 -29.79
CA LEU A 148 -3.30 7.32 -30.57
C LEU A 148 -1.81 7.68 -30.70
N GLU A 149 -1.44 8.39 -31.77
CA GLU A 149 -0.12 9.01 -31.86
C GLU A 149 0.05 10.08 -30.79
N ASN A 150 1.19 10.07 -30.11
CA ASN A 150 1.57 11.19 -29.25
C ASN A 150 1.93 12.39 -30.17
N PRO A 151 1.25 13.54 -30.05
CA PRO A 151 1.57 14.74 -30.84
C PRO A 151 3.00 15.25 -30.63
N GLU A 152 3.56 15.03 -29.43
CA GLU A 152 4.88 15.53 -29.02
C GLU A 152 6.03 14.59 -29.41
N ASP A 153 5.79 13.27 -29.43
CA ASP A 153 6.76 12.26 -29.88
C ASP A 153 6.04 11.11 -30.60
N LYS A 154 6.00 11.16 -31.94
CA LYS A 154 5.32 10.13 -32.77
C LYS A 154 5.82 8.70 -32.56
N ARG A 155 6.97 8.50 -31.89
CA ARG A 155 7.49 7.18 -31.53
C ARG A 155 6.79 6.60 -30.29
N GLU A 156 6.16 7.43 -29.48
CA GLU A 156 5.33 7.03 -28.35
C GLU A 156 3.85 7.01 -28.74
N LYS A 157 3.13 6.03 -28.21
CA LYS A 157 1.69 5.92 -28.39
C LYS A 157 0.98 6.16 -27.05
N LEU A 158 -0.13 6.88 -27.11
CA LEU A 158 -0.96 7.22 -25.96
C LEU A 158 -2.20 6.33 -25.95
N LEU A 159 -2.55 5.87 -24.75
CA LEU A 159 -3.68 4.98 -24.51
C LEU A 159 -4.80 5.74 -23.81
N SER A 160 -6.03 5.42 -24.19
CA SER A 160 -7.27 5.90 -23.54
C SER A 160 -8.32 4.80 -23.57
N ALA A 161 -9.20 4.76 -22.58
CA ALA A 161 -10.32 3.81 -22.60
C ALA A 161 -11.37 4.26 -23.63
N THR A 162 -11.85 3.32 -24.46
CA THR A 162 -12.92 3.61 -25.42
C THR A 162 -14.27 3.79 -24.70
N ALA A 163 -15.28 4.30 -25.41
CA ALA A 163 -16.64 4.33 -24.88
C ALA A 163 -17.14 2.93 -24.49
N LEU A 164 -16.81 1.90 -25.29
CA LEU A 164 -17.09 0.51 -25.00
C LEU A 164 -16.35 0.04 -23.73
N GLY A 165 -15.08 0.41 -23.58
CA GLY A 165 -14.27 0.12 -22.39
C GLY A 165 -14.89 0.69 -21.12
N LYS A 166 -15.28 1.98 -21.15
CA LYS A 166 -15.94 2.66 -20.02
C LYS A 166 -17.30 2.06 -19.70
N GLN A 167 -18.11 1.74 -20.72
CA GLN A 167 -19.40 1.06 -20.56
C GLN A 167 -19.23 -0.33 -19.91
N LYS A 168 -18.22 -1.09 -20.33
CA LYS A 168 -17.94 -2.42 -19.80
C LYS A 168 -17.55 -2.38 -18.31
N LEU A 169 -16.77 -1.38 -17.90
CA LEU A 169 -16.49 -1.15 -16.48
C LEU A 169 -17.76 -0.79 -15.70
N PHE A 170 -18.60 0.10 -16.24
CA PHE A 170 -19.86 0.47 -15.61
C PHE A 170 -20.77 -0.75 -15.39
N GLN A 171 -20.89 -1.62 -16.40
CA GLN A 171 -21.66 -2.87 -16.31
C GLN A 171 -21.11 -3.82 -15.24
N LEU A 172 -19.78 -3.90 -15.12
CA LEU A 172 -19.13 -4.71 -14.08
C LEU A 172 -19.41 -4.16 -12.68
N PHE A 173 -19.32 -2.84 -12.47
CA PHE A 173 -19.59 -2.21 -11.18
C PHE A 173 -21.07 -2.23 -10.79
N ALA A 174 -21.97 -2.27 -11.77
CA ALA A 174 -23.41 -2.34 -11.56
C ALA A 174 -23.93 -3.80 -11.48
N ASP A 175 -23.06 -4.81 -11.55
CA ASP A 175 -23.46 -6.21 -11.54
C ASP A 175 -24.08 -6.57 -10.16
N PRO A 176 -25.37 -6.95 -10.11
CA PRO A 176 -26.06 -7.26 -8.86
C PRO A 176 -25.65 -8.64 -8.29
N GLU A 177 -25.04 -9.51 -9.11
CA GLU A 177 -24.39 -10.72 -8.60
C GLU A 177 -23.01 -10.33 -8.04
N GLU A 178 -23.12 -9.78 -6.83
CA GLU A 178 -22.13 -9.22 -5.92
C GLU A 178 -20.66 -9.56 -6.24
N THR A 179 -19.88 -8.52 -6.55
CA THR A 179 -18.47 -8.55 -6.17
C THR A 179 -18.43 -8.44 -4.65
N ALA A 180 -18.12 -9.54 -3.95
CA ALA A 180 -18.16 -9.54 -2.48
C ALA A 180 -17.39 -8.34 -1.90
N ASP A 181 -18.06 -7.59 -1.03
CA ASP A 181 -17.47 -6.47 -0.33
C ASP A 181 -16.36 -7.00 0.60
N VAL A 182 -15.11 -6.70 0.28
CA VAL A 182 -13.96 -7.14 1.10
C VAL A 182 -13.99 -6.55 2.52
N MET A 183 -14.79 -5.51 2.72
CA MET A 183 -15.00 -4.83 4.00
C MET A 183 -16.38 -5.14 4.61
N ALA A 184 -17.07 -6.20 4.17
CA ALA A 184 -18.45 -6.51 4.58
C ALA A 184 -18.64 -6.61 6.10
N ASP A 185 -17.65 -7.09 6.84
CA ASP A 185 -17.71 -7.26 8.31
C ASP A 185 -17.33 -5.99 9.09
N MET A 186 -17.00 -4.90 8.40
CA MET A 186 -16.56 -3.64 9.02
C MET A 186 -17.70 -2.64 9.16
N LYS A 187 -17.78 -1.99 10.32
CA LYS A 187 -18.60 -0.78 10.53
C LYS A 187 -18.08 0.38 9.70
N ILE A 188 -18.93 1.38 9.44
CA ILE A 188 -18.59 2.55 8.60
C ILE A 188 -17.33 3.26 9.11
N GLU A 189 -17.18 3.40 10.43
CA GLU A 189 -16.04 4.06 11.06
C GLU A 189 -14.75 3.24 10.87
N GLU A 190 -14.85 1.92 10.98
CA GLU A 190 -13.74 0.98 10.78
C GLU A 190 -13.29 0.98 9.32
N ARG A 191 -14.23 1.06 8.36
CA ARG A 191 -13.92 1.18 6.92
C ARG A 191 -13.09 2.42 6.64
N LEU A 192 -13.44 3.57 7.22
CA LEU A 192 -12.67 4.80 7.02
C LEU A 192 -11.26 4.71 7.59
N VAL A 193 -11.11 4.11 8.78
CA VAL A 193 -9.79 3.88 9.38
C VAL A 193 -8.97 2.92 8.52
N PHE A 194 -9.55 1.81 8.10
CA PHE A 194 -8.92 0.81 7.23
C PHE A 194 -8.47 1.44 5.91
N MET A 195 -9.34 2.18 5.22
CA MET A 195 -9.02 2.88 3.97
C MET A 195 -7.83 3.85 4.14
N ARG A 196 -7.79 4.62 5.23
CA ARG A 196 -6.66 5.52 5.50
C ARG A 196 -5.35 4.76 5.74
N MET A 197 -5.40 3.63 6.44
CA MET A 197 -4.21 2.81 6.71
C MET A 197 -3.68 2.17 5.42
N ILE A 198 -4.54 1.56 4.61
CA ILE A 198 -4.12 0.92 3.35
C ILE A 198 -3.67 1.96 2.32
N ASP A 199 -4.28 3.14 2.25
CA ASP A 199 -3.85 4.21 1.34
C ASP A 199 -2.46 4.72 1.71
N ARG A 200 -2.18 4.92 3.00
CA ARG A 200 -0.84 5.29 3.49
C ARG A 200 0.21 4.25 3.09
N LEU A 201 -0.09 2.96 3.25
CA LEU A 201 0.81 1.87 2.85
C LEU A 201 1.00 1.82 1.34
N ASN A 202 -0.09 1.93 0.58
CA ASN A 202 -0.07 1.96 -0.88
C ASN A 202 0.84 3.08 -1.38
N ASN A 203 0.63 4.31 -0.91
CA ASN A 203 1.44 5.47 -1.31
C ASN A 203 2.93 5.30 -0.99
N PHE A 204 3.25 4.74 0.17
CA PHE A 204 4.64 4.42 0.52
C PHE A 204 5.25 3.41 -0.46
N HIS A 205 4.58 2.29 -0.71
CA HIS A 205 5.10 1.23 -1.57
C HIS A 205 5.13 1.61 -3.06
N THR A 206 4.17 2.41 -3.54
CA THR A 206 4.21 2.99 -4.89
C THR A 206 5.43 3.88 -5.08
N LYS A 207 5.76 4.73 -4.09
CA LYS A 207 6.96 5.58 -4.14
C LYS A 207 8.24 4.73 -4.20
N VAL A 208 8.36 3.73 -3.32
CA VAL A 208 9.53 2.83 -3.28
C VAL A 208 9.67 2.07 -4.61
N TYR A 209 8.57 1.56 -5.15
CA TYR A 209 8.57 0.85 -6.43
C TYR A 209 9.07 1.75 -7.58
N HIS A 210 8.56 2.97 -7.69
CA HIS A 210 9.00 3.89 -8.73
C HIS A 210 10.48 4.24 -8.63
N GLN A 211 11.00 4.48 -7.42
CA GLN A 211 12.43 4.71 -7.19
C GLN A 211 13.26 3.51 -7.69
N GLN A 212 12.91 2.29 -7.28
CA GLN A 212 13.64 1.09 -7.69
C GLN A 212 13.57 0.77 -9.19
N VAL A 213 12.51 1.21 -9.87
CA VAL A 213 12.32 1.00 -11.32
C VAL A 213 12.98 2.10 -12.14
N ASP A 214 13.17 3.31 -11.59
CA ASP A 214 13.90 4.39 -12.24
C ASP A 214 15.43 4.27 -12.04
N ASP A 215 15.87 3.61 -10.97
CA ASP A 215 17.29 3.31 -10.69
C ASP A 215 17.84 2.10 -11.50
N ARG A 216 17.01 1.44 -12.30
CA ARG A 216 17.36 0.29 -13.16
C ARG A 216 17.44 0.69 -14.63
#